data_AF-A0A2E8V502-F1
#
_entry.id   AF-A0A2E8V502-F1
#
_cell.length_a   1.000
_cell.length_b   1.000
_cell.length_c   1.000
_cell.angle_alpha   90.00
_cell.angle_beta   90.00
_cell.angle_gamma   90.00
#
_symmetry.space_group_name_H-M   'P 1'
#
loop_
_entity.id
_entity.type
_entity.pdbx_description
1 polymer ?
#
loop_
_entity_poly.entity_id
_entity_poly.type
_entity_poly.pdbx_seq_one_letter_code
_entity_poly.pdbx_strand_id
1 'polypeptide(L)'
;MAPFGSMRQKFSLDFAAENKEDAEHQAYSALGSRHKAKRRTIKIESTIEIDPRTSTEARILHEFREHIAASGGPIAQSEEE
;
A
#
# COMPACT_ATOMS: atom_id res chain seq x y z
N MET A 1 9.85 -30.44 9.57
CA MET A 1 9.11 -29.27 10.10
C MET A 1 9.75 -28.03 9.54
N ALA A 2 8.99 -27.17 8.87
CA ALA A 2 9.55 -26.04 8.13
C ALA A 2 9.92 -24.87 9.06
N PRO A 3 11.10 -24.24 8.91
CA PRO A 3 11.61 -23.23 9.85
C PRO A 3 11.14 -21.81 9.51
N PHE A 4 9.90 -21.63 9.03
CA PHE A 4 9.39 -20.32 8.59
C PHE A 4 8.84 -19.46 9.74
N GLY A 5 9.52 -19.48 10.90
CA GLY A 5 8.96 -18.99 12.16
C GLY A 5 8.86 -17.48 12.35
N SER A 6 9.60 -16.65 11.61
CA SER A 6 9.62 -15.19 11.83
C SER A 6 10.45 -14.41 10.80
N MET A 7 10.29 -14.68 9.50
CA MET A 7 10.98 -13.88 8.49
C MET A 7 10.31 -12.51 8.32
N ARG A 8 11.09 -11.42 8.30
CA ARG A 8 10.60 -10.11 7.89
C ARG A 8 10.37 -10.11 6.38
N GLN A 9 9.13 -9.91 5.97
CA GLN A 9 8.72 -9.80 4.58
C GLN A 9 8.73 -8.32 4.18
N LYS A 10 9.33 -8.01 3.02
CA LYS A 10 9.22 -6.68 2.41
C LYS A 10 8.00 -6.66 1.50
N PHE A 11 7.26 -5.57 1.52
CA PHE A 11 6.10 -5.35 0.68
C PHE A 11 5.84 -3.85 0.54
N SER A 12 5.06 -3.49 -0.47
CA SER A 12 4.51 -2.16 -0.69
C SER A 12 3.00 -2.21 -0.55
N LEU A 13 2.38 -1.16 0.00
CA LEU A 13 0.94 -1.02 0.09
C LEU A 13 0.57 0.43 -0.22
N ASP A 14 -0.50 0.60 -0.98
CA ASP A 14 -0.99 1.90 -1.37
C ASP A 14 -2.22 2.27 -0.53
N PHE A 15 -2.28 3.53 -0.08
CA PHE A 15 -3.37 4.06 0.74
C PHE A 15 -3.84 5.40 0.18
N ALA A 16 -5.16 5.59 0.16
CA ALA A 16 -5.77 6.90 -0.12
C ALA A 16 -5.75 7.70 1.18
N ALA A 17 -4.90 8.71 1.26
CA ALA A 17 -4.71 9.53 2.46
C ALA A 17 -4.40 10.98 2.06
N GLU A 18 -4.78 11.92 2.92
CA GLU A 18 -4.54 13.36 2.68
C GLU A 18 -3.11 13.78 3.02
N ASN A 19 -2.49 13.10 3.99
CA ASN A 19 -1.16 13.42 4.51
C ASN A 19 -0.40 12.14 4.89
N LYS A 20 0.91 12.26 5.07
CA LYS A 20 1.79 11.14 5.44
C LYS A 20 1.37 10.45 6.73
N GLU A 21 1.00 11.22 7.76
CA GLU A 21 0.62 10.70 9.07
C GLU A 21 -0.64 9.83 9.00
N ASP A 22 -1.61 10.22 8.15
CA ASP A 22 -2.82 9.44 7.94
C ASP A 22 -2.53 8.14 7.18
N ALA A 23 -1.67 8.20 6.15
CA ALA A 23 -1.21 7.01 5.43
C ALA A 23 -0.54 5.99 6.37
N GLU A 24 0.34 6.46 7.27
CA GLU A 24 0.98 5.59 8.27
C GLU A 24 -0.04 5.00 9.24
N HIS A 25 -1.01 5.78 9.69
CA HIS A 25 -2.05 5.29 10.60
C HIS A 25 -2.93 4.21 9.94
N GLN A 26 -3.27 4.38 8.67
CA GLN A 26 -3.97 3.38 7.86
C GLN A 26 -3.12 2.11 7.68
N ALA A 27 -1.83 2.25 7.40
CA ALA A 27 -0.91 1.12 7.28
C ALA A 27 -0.86 0.28 8.58
N TYR A 28 -0.69 0.93 9.74
CA TYR A 28 -0.71 0.24 11.02
C TYR A 28 -2.05 -0.44 11.31
N SER A 29 -3.16 0.18 10.94
CA SER A 29 -4.50 -0.36 11.16
C SER A 29 -4.77 -1.57 10.26
N ALA A 30 -4.39 -1.51 8.99
CA ALA A 30 -4.51 -2.60 8.03
C ALA A 30 -3.67 -3.81 8.44
N LEU A 31 -2.39 -3.59 8.80
CA LEU A 31 -1.49 -4.66 9.23
C LEU A 31 -1.89 -5.25 10.59
N GLY A 32 -2.37 -4.40 11.51
CA GLY A 32 -2.85 -4.84 12.81
C GLY A 32 -4.11 -5.70 12.73
N SER A 33 -5.07 -5.32 11.88
CA SER A 33 -6.34 -6.06 11.71
C SER A 33 -6.18 -7.34 10.90
N ARG A 34 -5.54 -7.25 9.72
CA ARG A 34 -5.43 -8.37 8.77
C ARG A 34 -4.36 -9.39 9.18
N HIS A 35 -3.25 -8.93 9.75
CA HIS A 35 -2.09 -9.77 10.04
C HIS A 35 -1.74 -9.87 11.54
N LYS A 36 -2.54 -9.26 12.42
CA LYS A 36 -2.27 -9.19 13.88
C LYS A 36 -0.88 -8.65 14.20
N ALA A 37 -0.33 -7.83 13.31
CA ALA A 37 0.99 -7.24 13.46
C ALA A 37 0.96 -6.16 14.54
N LYS A 38 1.87 -6.23 15.51
CA LYS A 38 2.01 -5.18 16.53
C LYS A 38 2.75 -4.00 15.90
N ARG A 39 2.35 -2.75 16.19
CA ARG A 39 3.01 -1.54 15.63
C ARG A 39 4.54 -1.58 15.72
N ARG A 40 5.08 -2.00 16.88
CA ARG A 40 6.53 -2.16 17.12
C ARG A 40 7.26 -3.16 16.21
N THR A 41 6.55 -4.04 15.52
CA THR A 41 7.12 -5.05 14.61
C THR A 41 7.16 -4.61 13.16
N ILE A 42 6.44 -3.53 12.83
CA ILE A 42 6.35 -2.95 11.49
C ILE A 42 7.43 -1.87 11.39
N LYS A 43 8.24 -1.94 10.33
CA LYS A 43 9.21 -0.90 9.99
C LYS A 43 8.82 -0.33 8.63
N ILE A 44 8.41 0.93 8.60
CA ILE A 44 8.15 1.66 7.36
C ILE A 44 9.52 2.13 6.82
N GLU A 45 9.91 1.64 5.65
CA GLU A 45 11.19 2.03 5.03
C GLU A 45 11.07 3.40 4.34
N SER A 46 9.95 3.64 3.65
CA SER A 46 9.67 4.89 2.93
C SER A 46 8.16 5.12 2.82
N THR A 47 7.79 6.39 2.74
CA THR A 47 6.43 6.82 2.38
C THR A 47 6.56 7.84 1.27
N ILE A 48 5.97 7.56 0.11
CA ILE A 48 6.03 8.40 -1.08
C ILE A 48 4.60 8.64 -1.59
N GLU A 49 4.40 9.81 -2.20
CA GLU A 49 3.18 10.11 -2.93
C GLU A 49 3.28 9.49 -4.34
N ILE A 50 2.23 8.80 -4.76
CA ILE A 50 2.16 8.14 -6.07
C ILE A 50 0.93 8.63 -6.83
N ASP A 51 0.98 8.58 -8.16
CA ASP A 51 -0.21 8.82 -8.98
C ASP A 51 -1.19 7.64 -8.79
N PRO A 52 -2.48 7.88 -8.50
CA PRO A 52 -3.46 6.81 -8.35
C PRO A 52 -3.59 5.91 -9.58
N ARG A 53 -3.16 6.37 -10.77
CA ARG A 53 -3.18 5.59 -12.01
C ARG A 53 -2.13 4.49 -12.05
N THR A 54 -1.05 4.59 -11.29
CA THR A 54 0.03 3.59 -11.25
C THR A 54 -0.19 2.54 -10.16
N SER A 55 -1.14 2.76 -9.26
CA SER A 55 -1.44 1.83 -8.16
C SER A 55 -2.03 0.52 -8.67
N THR A 56 -1.58 -0.59 -8.08
CA THR A 56 -2.14 -1.93 -8.34
C THR A 56 -3.28 -2.30 -7.39
N GLU A 57 -3.51 -1.49 -6.35
CA GLU A 57 -4.50 -1.78 -5.31
C GLU A 57 -5.91 -1.42 -5.78
N ALA A 58 -6.81 -2.42 -5.81
CA ALA A 58 -8.19 -2.25 -6.28
C ALA A 58 -8.96 -1.17 -5.49
N ARG A 59 -8.63 -0.98 -4.21
CA ARG A 59 -9.25 0.06 -3.37
C ARG A 59 -8.89 1.46 -3.86
N ILE A 60 -7.64 1.69 -4.26
CA ILE A 60 -7.16 2.98 -4.77
C ILE A 60 -7.77 3.27 -6.14
N LEU A 61 -7.76 2.28 -7.03
CA LEU A 61 -8.39 2.39 -8.35
C LEU A 61 -9.88 2.70 -8.25
N HIS A 62 -10.57 2.15 -7.24
CA HIS A 62 -11.99 2.43 -7.01
C HIS A 62 -12.21 3.85 -6.47
N GLU A 63 -11.47 4.25 -5.44
CA GLU A 63 -11.58 5.59 -4.82
C GLU A 63 -11.34 6.70 -5.84
N PHE A 64 -10.30 6.54 -6.67
CA PHE A 64 -9.89 7.53 -7.66
C PHE A 64 -10.41 7.25 -9.07
N ARG A 65 -11.42 6.38 -9.23
CA ARG A 65 -11.93 5.94 -10.55
C ARG A 65 -12.23 7.11 -11.50
N GLU A 66 -12.80 8.20 -10.97
CA GLU A 66 -13.23 9.36 -11.75
C GLU A 66 -12.01 10.20 -12.17
N HIS A 67 -11.05 10.35 -11.26
CA HIS A 67 -9.77 11.01 -11.54
C HIS A 67 -8.95 10.24 -12.58
N ILE A 68 -8.91 8.90 -12.47
CA ILE A 68 -8.23 8.03 -13.43
C ILE A 68 -8.90 8.13 -14.81
N ALA A 69 -10.24 8.09 -14.87
CA ALA A 69 -10.97 8.23 -16.12
C ALA A 69 -10.73 9.60 -16.78
N ALA A 70 -10.77 10.68 -16.02
CA ALA A 70 -10.50 12.04 -16.51
C ALA A 70 -9.06 12.22 -17.00
N SER A 71 -8.10 11.56 -16.36
CA SER A 71 -6.68 11.68 -16.68
C SER A 71 -6.25 10.81 -17.87
N GLY A 72 -7.11 9.91 -18.35
CA GLY A 72 -6.85 9.06 -19.53
C GLY A 72 -6.58 7.58 -19.24
N GLY A 73 -7.08 7.04 -18.12
CA GLY A 73 -7.07 5.61 -17.81
C GLY A 73 -5.90 5.12 -16.94
N PRO A 74 -5.97 3.89 -16.40
CA PRO A 74 -4.91 3.34 -15.54
C PRO A 74 -3.61 3.12 -16.31
N ILE A 75 -2.48 3.39 -15.66
CA ILE A 75 -1.13 3.16 -16.19
C ILE A 75 -0.59 1.94 -15.47
N ALA A 76 -0.54 0.79 -16.14
CA ALA A 76 0.13 -0.37 -15.57
C ALA A 76 1.63 -0.07 -15.46
N GLN A 77 2.16 0.00 -14.24
CA GLN A 77 3.61 -0.07 -14.07
C GLN A 77 4.05 -1.50 -14.40
N SER A 78 4.65 -1.67 -15.58
CA SER A 78 5.41 -2.86 -15.90
C SER A 78 6.70 -2.82 -15.09
N GLU A 79 6.71 -3.43 -13.91
CA GLU A 79 7.96 -3.86 -13.30
C GLU A 79 8.49 -5.03 -14.15
N GLU A 80 9.45 -4.75 -15.03
CA GLU A 80 10.35 -5.79 -15.55
C GLU A 80 11.30 -6.23 -14.41
N GLU A 81 11.20 -7.52 -14.09
CA GLU A 81 12.10 -8.41 -13.31
C GLU A 81 12.14 -8.33 -11.77
#